data_AF-A0A4Y3RQS1-F1
#
_entry.id   AF-A0A4Y3RQS1-F1
#
_cell.length_a   1.000
_cell.length_b   1.000
_cell.length_c   1.000
_cell.angle_alpha   90.00
_cell.angle_beta   90.00
_cell.angle_gamma   90.00
#
_symmetry.space_group_name_H-M   'P 1'
#
loop_
_entity.id
_entity.type
_entity.pdbx_description
1 polymer ?
#
loop_
_entity_poly.entity_id
_entity_poly.type
_entity_poly.pdbx_seq_one_letter_code
_entity_poly.pdbx_strand_id
1 'polypeptide(L)'
;MTDLLTRLTEMLDDLDADVDETIDLADEIAASGDAGLLPRLQAELDRALTDRNAYARELLGGVLAAIGGPDALPALIRASAVDLGDDQDGLAAEIVDLVQADPNSAAAVLRPLTEDDDLSVANRAEWALRFVP
;
A
#
# COMPACT_ATOMS: atom_id res chain seq x y z
N MET A 1 3.49 -22.54 14.51
CA MET A 1 3.21 -21.14 14.87
C MET A 1 3.18 -20.40 13.56
N THR A 2 2.01 -19.94 13.16
CA THR A 2 1.79 -19.17 11.93
C THR A 2 2.47 -17.81 12.09
N ASP A 3 3.21 -17.32 11.09
CA ASP A 3 3.86 -16.01 11.16
C ASP A 3 2.84 -14.87 11.10
N LEU A 4 3.24 -13.68 11.56
CA LEU A 4 2.34 -12.53 11.72
C LEU A 4 1.62 -12.16 10.41
N LEU A 5 2.34 -12.16 9.28
CA LEU A 5 1.74 -11.82 7.98
C LEU A 5 0.72 -12.87 7.53
N THR A 6 0.99 -14.16 7.75
CA THR A 6 -0.02 -15.20 7.48
C THR A 6 -1.27 -14.99 8.33
N ARG A 7 -1.12 -14.71 9.63
CA ARG A 7 -2.27 -14.46 10.51
C ARG A 7 -3.06 -13.22 10.06
N LEU A 8 -2.37 -12.14 9.68
CA LEU A 8 -3.01 -10.94 9.16
C LEU A 8 -3.85 -11.25 7.91
N THR A 9 -3.29 -12.00 6.96
CA THR A 9 -4.02 -12.37 5.74
C THR A 9 -5.22 -13.28 6.01
N GLU A 10 -5.12 -14.19 6.99
CA GLU A 10 -6.25 -15.03 7.40
C GLU A 10 -7.38 -14.18 8.01
N MET A 11 -7.03 -13.17 8.82
CA MET A 11 -8.01 -12.23 9.39
C MET A 11 -8.65 -11.33 8.33
N LEU A 12 -7.88 -10.87 7.34
CA LEU A 12 -8.39 -10.07 6.22
C LEU A 12 -9.36 -10.83 5.31
N ASP A 13 -9.29 -12.17 5.30
CA ASP A 13 -10.20 -13.05 4.57
C ASP A 13 -11.47 -13.43 5.39
N ASP A 14 -11.49 -13.10 6.69
CA ASP A 14 -12.59 -13.42 7.60
C ASP A 14 -13.42 -12.16 7.90
N LEU A 15 -14.68 -12.15 7.45
CA LEU A 15 -15.61 -11.04 7.66
C LEU A 15 -16.00 -10.83 9.14
N ASP A 16 -15.81 -11.86 9.97
CA ASP A 16 -16.07 -11.81 11.41
C ASP A 16 -14.81 -11.52 12.23
N ALA A 17 -13.65 -11.27 11.58
CA ALA A 17 -12.41 -10.93 12.27
C ALA A 17 -12.56 -9.63 13.08
N ASP A 18 -11.90 -9.61 14.24
CA ASP A 18 -11.86 -8.41 15.07
C ASP A 18 -11.00 -7.34 14.38
N VAL A 19 -11.62 -6.19 14.10
CA VAL A 19 -11.00 -5.09 13.37
C VAL A 19 -9.84 -4.49 14.15
N ASP A 20 -9.99 -4.32 15.47
CA ASP A 20 -8.95 -3.74 16.31
C ASP A 20 -7.74 -4.69 16.37
N GLU A 21 -7.99 -6.00 16.52
CA GLU A 21 -6.93 -7.01 16.50
C GLU A 21 -6.21 -7.07 15.13
N THR A 22 -6.95 -6.88 14.04
CA THR A 22 -6.38 -6.87 12.68
C THR A 22 -5.46 -5.66 12.48
N ILE A 23 -5.87 -4.49 12.98
CA ILE A 23 -5.07 -3.25 12.96
C ILE A 23 -3.83 -3.40 13.84
N ASP A 24 -3.98 -3.88 15.08
CA ASP A 24 -2.86 -4.10 16.00
C ASP A 24 -1.78 -5.01 15.37
N LEU A 25 -2.21 -6.04 14.65
CA LEU A 25 -1.31 -6.96 13.97
C LEU A 25 -0.60 -6.32 12.77
N ALA A 26 -1.30 -5.49 12.00
CA ALA A 26 -0.69 -4.71 10.93
C ALA A 26 0.37 -3.73 11.47
N ASP A 27 0.06 -3.04 12.57
CA ASP A 27 1.00 -2.15 13.26
C ASP A 27 2.21 -2.90 13.80
N GLU A 28 2.03 -4.11 14.36
CA GLU A 28 3.14 -4.95 14.81
C GLU A 28 4.06 -5.33 13.65
N ILE A 29 3.49 -5.70 12.50
CA ILE A 29 4.27 -6.03 11.29
C ILE A 29 5.02 -4.78 10.80
N ALA A 30 4.36 -3.62 10.71
CA ALA A 30 4.98 -2.37 10.30
C ALA A 30 6.14 -1.98 11.25
N ALA A 31 5.91 -2.06 12.56
CA ALA A 31 6.91 -1.74 13.59
C ALA A 31 8.13 -2.67 13.57
N SER A 32 8.00 -3.88 13.01
CA SER A 32 9.14 -4.79 12.85
C SER A 32 10.21 -4.23 11.91
N GLY A 33 9.83 -3.40 10.93
CA GLY A 33 10.72 -2.88 9.89
C GLY A 33 11.36 -3.98 9.04
N ASP A 34 10.81 -5.19 9.02
CA ASP A 34 11.39 -6.32 8.29
C ASP A 34 11.16 -6.18 6.78
N ALA A 35 12.13 -5.56 6.10
CA ALA A 35 12.14 -5.42 4.65
C ALA A 35 12.08 -6.77 3.90
N GLY A 36 12.40 -7.89 4.56
CA GLY A 36 12.23 -9.24 4.01
C GLY A 36 10.76 -9.61 3.73
N LEU A 37 9.80 -8.89 4.34
CA LEU A 37 8.37 -9.10 4.13
C LEU A 37 7.83 -8.41 2.86
N LEU A 38 8.53 -7.42 2.32
CA LEU A 38 8.04 -6.59 1.20
C LEU A 38 7.55 -7.40 -0.02
N PRO A 39 8.28 -8.42 -0.52
CA PRO A 39 7.81 -9.21 -1.66
C PRO A 39 6.49 -9.94 -1.38
N ARG A 40 6.30 -10.38 -0.13
CA ARG A 40 5.09 -11.10 0.26
C ARG A 40 3.93 -10.12 0.49
N LEU A 41 4.17 -9.00 1.17
CA LEU A 41 3.17 -7.92 1.31
C LEU A 41 2.66 -7.45 -0.04
N GLN A 42 3.54 -7.26 -1.03
CA GLN A 42 3.14 -6.89 -2.38
C GLN A 42 2.26 -7.97 -3.04
N ALA A 43 2.61 -9.25 -2.89
CA ALA A 43 1.79 -10.34 -3.43
C ALA A 43 0.40 -10.41 -2.79
N GLU A 44 0.29 -10.17 -1.49
CA GLU A 44 -1.01 -10.12 -0.79
C GLU A 44 -1.82 -8.88 -1.17
N LEU A 45 -1.17 -7.73 -1.40
CA LEU A 45 -1.81 -6.54 -1.92
C LEU A 45 -2.39 -6.80 -3.33
N ASP A 46 -1.62 -7.43 -4.23
CA ASP A 46 -2.08 -7.82 -5.56
C ASP A 46 -3.27 -8.80 -5.50
N ARG A 47 -3.26 -9.71 -4.52
CA ARG A 47 -4.40 -10.61 -4.24
C ARG A 47 -5.63 -9.83 -3.80
N ALA A 48 -5.49 -8.92 -2.83
CA ALA A 48 -6.58 -8.08 -2.35
C ALA A 48 -7.23 -7.25 -3.47
N LEU A 49 -6.43 -6.74 -4.42
CA LEU A 49 -6.93 -6.04 -5.61
C LEU A 49 -7.77 -6.97 -6.50
N THR A 50 -7.29 -8.21 -6.72
CA THR A 50 -8.01 -9.22 -7.51
C THR A 50 -9.34 -9.60 -6.86
N ASP A 51 -9.34 -9.74 -5.53
CA ASP A 51 -10.53 -10.09 -4.75
C ASP A 51 -11.46 -8.90 -4.50
N ARG A 52 -11.08 -7.71 -4.96
CA ARG A 52 -11.76 -6.42 -4.72
C ARG A 52 -11.97 -6.11 -3.24
N ASN A 53 -11.02 -6.50 -2.40
CA ASN A 53 -11.05 -6.23 -0.97
C ASN A 53 -10.42 -4.87 -0.66
N ALA A 54 -11.25 -3.83 -0.60
CA ALA A 54 -10.79 -2.46 -0.34
C ALA A 54 -10.12 -2.31 1.03
N TYR A 55 -10.68 -2.94 2.07
CA TYR A 55 -10.11 -2.90 3.42
C TYR A 55 -8.71 -3.54 3.48
N ALA A 56 -8.54 -4.72 2.87
CA ALA A 56 -7.23 -5.37 2.79
C ALA A 56 -6.23 -4.54 1.96
N ARG A 57 -6.68 -3.91 0.86
CA ARG A 57 -5.82 -3.01 0.06
C ARG A 57 -5.28 -1.86 0.91
N GLU A 58 -6.11 -1.24 1.74
CA GLU A 58 -5.71 -0.15 2.62
C GLU A 58 -4.71 -0.63 3.67
N LEU A 59 -5.05 -1.68 4.41
CA LEU A 59 -4.23 -2.14 5.52
C LEU A 59 -2.87 -2.68 5.05
N LEU A 60 -2.86 -3.51 4.00
CA LEU A 60 -1.61 -4.02 3.41
C LEU A 60 -0.79 -2.89 2.76
N GLY A 61 -1.46 -1.90 2.14
CA GLY A 61 -0.83 -0.72 1.59
C GLY A 61 -0.11 0.12 2.66
N GLY A 62 -0.74 0.35 3.81
CA GLY A 62 -0.13 1.06 4.94
C GLY A 62 1.10 0.34 5.50
N VAL A 63 1.01 -0.99 5.68
CA VAL A 63 2.16 -1.80 6.13
C VAL A 63 3.31 -1.73 5.13
N LEU A 64 3.01 -1.83 3.83
CA LEU A 64 4.00 -1.70 2.77
C LEU A 64 4.66 -0.31 2.76
N ALA A 65 3.87 0.75 2.96
CA ALA A 65 4.35 2.12 3.06
C ALA A 65 5.30 2.30 4.26
N ALA A 66 4.92 1.80 5.43
CA ALA A 66 5.70 1.91 6.64
C ALA A 66 7.06 1.20 6.56
N ILE A 67 7.11 0.00 5.96
CA ILE A 67 8.35 -0.78 5.84
C ILE A 67 9.20 -0.32 4.65
N GLY A 68 8.58 -0.09 3.49
CA GLY A 68 9.28 0.17 2.23
C GLY A 68 9.58 1.64 1.97
N GLY A 69 8.95 2.56 2.71
CA GLY A 69 9.15 4.00 2.52
C GLY A 69 8.87 4.43 1.08
N PRO A 70 9.62 5.43 0.55
CA PRO A 70 9.46 5.87 -0.84
C PRO A 70 9.63 4.76 -1.89
N ASP A 71 10.42 3.71 -1.61
CA ASP A 71 10.61 2.59 -2.54
C ASP A 71 9.34 1.74 -2.72
N ALA A 72 8.36 1.85 -1.80
CA ALA A 72 7.04 1.21 -1.92
C ALA A 72 6.10 1.96 -2.89
N LEU A 73 6.37 3.23 -3.22
CA LEU A 73 5.48 4.07 -4.03
C LEU A 73 5.05 3.42 -5.36
N PRO A 74 5.91 2.74 -6.14
CA PRO A 74 5.47 2.10 -7.38
C PRO A 74 4.39 1.04 -7.19
N ALA A 75 4.39 0.31 -6.06
CA ALA A 75 3.35 -0.66 -5.74
C ALA A 75 2.07 0.04 -5.24
N LEU A 76 2.21 1.04 -4.37
CA LEU A 76 1.08 1.81 -3.83
C LEU A 76 0.34 2.59 -4.93
N ILE A 77 1.06 3.19 -5.88
CA ILE A 77 0.47 3.88 -7.04
C ILE A 77 -0.34 2.91 -7.89
N ARG A 78 0.18 1.70 -8.17
CA ARG A 78 -0.55 0.69 -8.93
C ARG A 78 -1.79 0.22 -8.19
N ALA A 79 -1.69 -0.04 -6.88
CA ALA A 79 -2.84 -0.41 -6.06
C ALA A 79 -3.91 0.70 -6.01
N SER A 80 -3.47 1.96 -5.86
CA SER A 80 -4.33 3.12 -5.82
C SER A 80 -4.98 3.44 -7.18
N ALA A 81 -4.35 3.05 -8.29
CA ALA A 81 -4.93 3.18 -9.63
C ALA A 81 -6.13 2.25 -9.88
N VAL A 82 -6.32 1.21 -9.07
CA VAL A 82 -7.44 0.27 -9.19
C VAL A 82 -8.67 0.80 -8.44
N ASP A 83 -9.73 1.11 -9.18
CA ASP A 83 -11.02 1.52 -8.62
C ASP A 83 -11.77 0.32 -8.00
N LEU A 84 -11.85 0.29 -6.66
CA LEU A 84 -12.62 -0.69 -5.91
C LEU A 84 -14.00 -0.18 -5.49
N GLY A 85 -14.37 1.04 -5.86
CA GLY A 85 -15.64 1.69 -5.49
C GLY A 85 -15.67 2.24 -4.06
N ASP A 86 -14.51 2.32 -3.42
CA ASP A 86 -14.28 2.91 -2.10
C ASP A 86 -13.73 4.35 -2.24
N ASP A 87 -13.60 5.09 -1.13
CA ASP A 87 -13.12 6.48 -1.17
C ASP A 87 -11.60 6.61 -1.34
N GLN A 88 -10.84 5.55 -1.04
CA GLN A 88 -9.38 5.45 -1.16
C GLN A 88 -8.60 6.47 -0.32
N ASP A 89 -9.23 7.11 0.66
CA ASP A 89 -8.61 8.20 1.42
C ASP A 89 -7.41 7.69 2.25
N GLY A 90 -7.49 6.46 2.78
CA GLY A 90 -6.40 5.85 3.56
C GLY A 90 -5.14 5.63 2.73
N LEU A 91 -5.24 4.91 1.61
CA LEU A 91 -4.09 4.65 0.74
C LEU A 91 -3.55 5.94 0.09
N ALA A 92 -4.44 6.90 -0.20
CA ALA A 92 -4.02 8.21 -0.71
C ALA A 92 -3.21 9.01 0.33
N ALA A 93 -3.62 8.97 1.60
CA ALA A 93 -2.88 9.62 2.69
C ALA A 93 -1.46 9.05 2.83
N GLU A 94 -1.32 7.73 2.84
CA GLU A 94 0.00 7.05 2.90
C GLU A 94 0.93 7.49 1.75
N ILE A 95 0.40 7.57 0.52
CA ILE A 95 1.17 8.01 -0.64
C ILE A 95 1.63 9.47 -0.46
N VAL A 96 0.75 10.36 0.00
CA VAL A 96 1.08 11.77 0.21
C VAL A 96 2.13 11.92 1.32
N ASP A 97 1.99 11.19 2.42
CA ASP A 97 2.92 11.23 3.54
C ASP A 97 4.33 10.76 3.11
N LEU A 98 4.42 9.68 2.33
CA LEU A 98 5.68 9.22 1.75
C LEU A 98 6.31 10.27 0.81
N VAL A 99 5.50 10.88 -0.05
CA VAL A 99 5.95 11.92 -0.98
C VAL A 99 6.51 13.13 -0.22
N GLN A 100 5.86 13.53 0.86
CA GLN A 100 6.28 14.69 1.66
C GLN A 100 7.46 14.38 2.59
N ALA A 101 7.57 13.14 3.08
CA ALA A 101 8.66 12.71 3.94
C ALA A 101 10.02 12.69 3.21
N ASP A 102 10.05 12.25 1.95
CA ASP A 102 11.25 12.31 1.09
C ASP A 102 10.90 12.70 -0.36
N PRO A 103 10.74 14.00 -0.63
CA PRO A 103 10.37 14.52 -1.94
C PRO A 103 11.31 14.11 -3.08
N ASN A 104 12.61 13.99 -2.80
CA ASN A 104 13.60 13.72 -3.83
C ASN A 104 13.54 12.25 -4.26
N SER A 105 13.53 11.33 -3.29
CA SER A 105 13.41 9.90 -3.57
C SER A 105 12.05 9.59 -4.19
N ALA A 106 10.98 10.15 -3.62
CA ALA A 106 9.62 9.99 -4.16
C ALA A 106 9.51 10.47 -5.61
N ALA A 107 10.00 11.67 -5.92
CA ALA A 107 9.94 12.17 -7.29
C ALA A 107 10.84 11.39 -8.27
N ALA A 108 11.94 10.78 -7.78
CA ALA A 108 12.78 9.91 -8.61
C ALA A 108 12.06 8.61 -8.98
N VAL A 109 11.36 7.98 -8.03
CA VAL A 109 10.63 6.73 -8.28
C VAL A 109 9.30 6.94 -9.00
N LEU A 110 8.61 8.06 -8.80
CA LEU A 110 7.30 8.34 -9.41
C LEU A 110 7.37 8.79 -10.86
N ARG A 111 8.42 9.53 -11.25
CA ARG A 111 8.56 10.07 -12.62
C ARG A 111 8.46 9.01 -13.72
N PRO A 112 9.11 7.84 -13.62
CA PRO A 112 8.94 6.79 -14.63
C PRO A 112 7.51 6.28 -14.76
N LEU A 113 6.70 6.30 -13.68
CA LEU A 113 5.31 5.83 -13.73
C LEU A 113 4.38 6.78 -14.48
N THR A 114 4.75 8.05 -14.69
CA THR A 114 3.93 8.97 -15.52
C THR A 114 3.91 8.57 -16.99
N GLU A 115 4.78 7.66 -17.41
CA GLU A 115 4.88 7.10 -18.76
C GLU A 115 4.39 5.64 -18.82
N ASP A 116 3.74 5.13 -17.77
CA ASP A 116 3.20 3.76 -17.74
C ASP A 116 2.10 3.57 -18.81
N ASP A 117 2.06 2.39 -19.44
CA ASP A 117 1.08 2.05 -20.48
C ASP A 117 -0.35 2.04 -19.92
N ASP A 118 -0.52 1.78 -18.62
CA ASP A 118 -1.79 1.96 -17.93
C ASP A 118 -2.00 3.43 -17.55
N LEU A 119 -2.91 4.11 -18.26
CA LEU A 119 -3.23 5.51 -18.02
C LEU A 119 -3.73 5.78 -16.59
N SER A 120 -4.30 4.79 -15.90
CA SER A 120 -4.75 4.95 -14.51
C SER A 120 -3.55 5.06 -13.58
N VAL A 121 -2.51 4.26 -13.83
CA VAL A 121 -1.22 4.30 -13.12
C VAL A 121 -0.51 5.62 -13.41
N ALA A 122 -0.42 6.02 -14.70
CA ALA A 122 0.19 7.28 -15.08
C ALA A 122 -0.48 8.50 -14.44
N ASN A 123 -1.81 8.58 -14.50
CA ASN A 123 -2.57 9.66 -13.87
C ASN A 123 -2.40 9.69 -12.34
N ARG A 124 -2.33 8.52 -11.70
CA ARG A 124 -2.12 8.43 -10.24
C ARG A 124 -0.70 8.87 -9.86
N ALA A 125 0.32 8.51 -10.66
CA ALA A 125 1.68 9.01 -10.47
C ALA A 125 1.76 10.54 -10.64
N GLU A 126 1.12 11.09 -11.68
CA GLU A 126 1.03 12.54 -11.87
C GLU A 126 0.32 13.25 -10.71
N TRP A 127 -0.76 12.66 -10.19
CA TRP A 127 -1.44 13.17 -9.00
C TRP A 127 -0.51 13.21 -7.80
N ALA A 128 0.20 12.12 -7.50
CA ALA A 128 1.12 12.03 -6.37
C ALA A 128 2.26 13.07 -6.48
N LEU A 129 2.79 13.30 -7.69
CA LEU A 129 3.82 14.31 -7.94
C LEU A 129 3.38 15.75 -7.64
N ARG A 130 2.08 16.05 -7.57
CA ARG A 130 1.57 17.39 -7.18
C ARG A 130 1.80 17.70 -5.70
N PHE A 131 2.13 16.69 -4.90
CA PHE A 131 2.41 16.83 -3.46
C PHE A 131 3.90 16.90 -3.14
N VAL A 132 4.78 16.85 -4.16
CA VAL A 132 6.21 17.15 -4.00
C VAL A 132 6.35 18.65 -3.70
N PRO A 133 6.89 19.06 -2.54
CA PRO A 133 7.01 20.46 -2.12
C PRO A 133 8.00 21.30 -2.95
#